data_AF-A0A3E0P9I3-F1
#
_entry.id   AF-A0A3E0P9I3-F1
#
_cell.length_a   1.000
_cell.length_b   1.000
_cell.length_c   1.000
_cell.angle_alpha   90.00
_cell.angle_beta   90.00
_cell.angle_gamma   90.00
#
_symmetry.space_group_name_H-M   'P 1'
#
loop_
_entity.id
_entity.type
_entity.pdbx_description
1 polymer ?
#
loop_
_entity_poly.entity_id
_entity_poly.type
_entity_poly.pdbx_seq_one_letter_code
_entity_poly.pdbx_strand_id
1 'polypeptide(L)'
;MNTLRSSLVLLIILLASSFVSAAVYEVKPGTPLDTIAEVPWAALQPGDLVLIHWRSAPYKEKWVICRQGTAGQPIVIRGVPNLNGDLPVIDGRDAVTPQGLNFWSEQRGVIKIGGANVPADTMPRHIVIENLEIRSAHPDYSFTADDGSVQNYSNSASSIYVEKGEHITIRNTVMHDSANGFFVASSDNTVSREILVEGNYIYGNGISGSAFQHNNYTAGINITFQFNRFGPLRTGSVGNALKDRSAGTVVRYNWIEGGNRQLDLVDAEDSSQIRGHPDYGRTFVYGNILIEPDGAGNSQIAHYGGDSGATSTYRKGKLNFYNNTVVSTRSGNTTLLRLSTNEESADVRNNILYVTASGNRLALIDNSGTVDLTHNWSKAGLRVSHSGSPSGSVNDDGTGIVGTSPGFADESGQDFTIEESSSAVDAGTGLHPTSTPLHNVVDHYLRHRSSEPRPSDGTLDLGAYEFSNGAPVAIETIEIPIAKWGRHFRHTLAASGGSGAYTWSIVEGALPSGLWLDGQTGSLHGKAIRRGDWTFTVRAEDPSDPFSFDEKQLSISIHLYPGSGF
;
A
#
# COMPACT_ATOMS: atom_id res chain seq x y z
N MET A 1 84.26 14.70 6.15
CA MET A 1 83.25 14.79 5.08
C MET A 1 82.70 13.39 4.84
N ASN A 2 81.67 13.02 5.59
CA ASN A 2 80.90 11.78 5.45
C ASN A 2 79.44 12.21 5.67
N THR A 3 78.60 12.13 4.65
CA THR A 3 77.15 12.34 4.81
C THR A 3 76.40 11.33 3.97
N LEU A 4 75.64 10.50 4.69
CA LEU A 4 74.67 9.53 4.19
C LEU A 4 73.61 10.23 3.33
N ARG A 5 73.17 9.56 2.26
CA ARG A 5 71.85 9.78 1.66
C ARG A 5 71.02 8.52 1.81
N SER A 6 70.07 8.59 2.73
CA SER A 6 68.95 7.67 2.93
C SER A 6 68.01 7.73 1.71
N SER A 7 67.72 6.58 1.11
CA SER A 7 66.61 6.44 0.16
C SER A 7 65.45 5.77 0.89
N LEU A 8 64.42 6.57 1.19
CA LEU A 8 63.17 6.12 1.79
C LEU A 8 62.29 5.54 0.67
N VAL A 9 62.08 4.22 0.66
CA VAL A 9 61.09 3.57 -0.21
C VAL A 9 59.72 3.79 0.41
N LEU A 10 58.92 4.67 -0.20
CA LEU A 10 57.53 4.89 0.18
C LEU A 10 56.68 3.78 -0.46
N LEU A 11 56.29 2.80 0.34
CA LEU A 11 55.31 1.77 -0.06
C LEU A 11 53.91 2.41 -0.07
N ILE A 12 53.44 2.82 -1.24
CA ILE A 12 52.06 3.27 -1.43
C ILE A 12 51.17 2.01 -1.43
N ILE A 13 50.51 1.76 -0.30
CA ILE A 13 49.39 0.82 -0.24
C ILE A 13 48.21 1.50 -0.93
N LEU A 14 47.97 1.15 -2.20
CA LEU A 14 46.69 1.42 -2.85
C LEU A 14 45.63 0.55 -2.16
N LEU A 15 44.91 1.14 -1.21
CA LEU A 15 43.57 0.68 -0.84
C LEU A 15 42.67 0.93 -2.04
N ALA A 16 42.62 -0.04 -2.96
CA ALA A 16 41.54 -0.12 -3.92
C ALA A 16 40.27 -0.44 -3.12
N SER A 17 39.53 0.60 -2.75
CA SER A 17 38.13 0.46 -2.39
C SER A 17 37.40 -0.08 -3.62
N SER A 18 37.26 -1.41 -3.68
CA SER A 18 36.35 -2.06 -4.62
C SER A 18 34.95 -1.57 -4.28
N PHE A 19 34.47 -0.59 -5.05
CA PHE A 19 33.04 -0.34 -5.14
C PHE A 19 32.44 -1.62 -5.74
N VAL A 20 31.98 -2.53 -4.87
CA VAL A 20 31.17 -3.65 -5.31
C VAL A 20 29.86 -3.03 -5.79
N SER A 21 29.70 -2.98 -7.10
CA SER A 21 28.45 -2.57 -7.73
C SER A 21 27.35 -3.54 -7.31
N ALA A 22 26.15 -3.02 -7.06
CA ALA A 22 24.95 -3.82 -6.81
C ALA A 22 24.80 -4.92 -7.87
N ALA A 23 24.71 -6.18 -7.45
CA ALA A 23 24.52 -7.28 -8.37
C ALA A 23 23.06 -7.40 -8.79
N VAL A 24 22.83 -7.82 -10.03
CA VAL A 24 21.50 -8.18 -10.54
C VAL A 24 21.49 -9.68 -10.81
N TYR A 25 20.60 -10.40 -10.11
CA TYR A 25 20.40 -11.84 -10.22
C TYR A 25 19.09 -12.11 -10.97
N GLU A 26 19.20 -12.62 -12.19
CA GLU A 26 18.06 -12.85 -13.10
C GLU A 26 17.62 -14.32 -13.03
N VAL A 27 16.61 -14.63 -12.22
CA VAL A 27 16.02 -15.97 -12.15
C VAL A 27 15.05 -16.15 -13.31
N LYS A 28 15.48 -16.88 -14.35
CA LYS A 28 14.65 -17.16 -15.53
C LYS A 28 15.10 -18.42 -16.28
N PRO A 29 14.17 -19.16 -16.92
CA PRO A 29 14.51 -20.38 -17.64
C PRO A 29 15.56 -20.18 -18.75
N GLY A 30 16.48 -21.13 -18.88
CA GLY A 30 17.54 -21.15 -19.88
C GLY A 30 18.73 -20.23 -19.57
N THR A 31 18.92 -19.83 -18.31
CA THR A 31 20.06 -19.00 -17.87
C THR A 31 20.85 -19.65 -16.74
N PRO A 32 22.02 -19.10 -16.37
CA PRO A 32 22.80 -19.65 -15.24
C PRO A 32 22.08 -19.62 -13.88
N LEU A 33 20.95 -18.90 -13.77
CA LEU A 33 20.05 -18.89 -12.62
C LEU A 33 18.66 -19.29 -13.12
N ASP A 34 18.45 -20.58 -13.32
CA ASP A 34 17.18 -21.15 -13.80
C ASP A 34 16.14 -21.25 -12.68
N THR A 35 16.59 -21.29 -11.42
CA THR A 35 15.77 -21.52 -10.23
C THR A 35 16.07 -20.51 -9.13
N ILE A 36 15.10 -20.34 -8.21
CA ILE A 36 15.28 -19.50 -7.02
C ILE A 36 16.35 -20.07 -6.09
N ALA A 37 16.56 -21.39 -6.12
CA ALA A 37 17.54 -22.07 -5.28
C ALA A 37 18.98 -21.68 -5.60
N GLU A 38 19.26 -21.19 -6.81
CA GLU A 38 20.61 -20.81 -7.24
C GLU A 38 20.97 -19.37 -6.89
N VAL A 39 20.01 -18.56 -6.44
CA VAL A 39 20.28 -17.19 -5.96
C VAL A 39 21.19 -17.28 -4.73
N PRO A 40 22.26 -16.46 -4.64
CA PRO A 40 23.19 -16.48 -3.51
C PRO A 40 22.60 -15.75 -2.29
N TRP A 41 21.45 -16.20 -1.79
CA TRP A 41 20.68 -15.61 -0.69
C TRP A 41 21.53 -15.30 0.55
N ALA A 42 22.44 -16.20 0.91
CA ALA A 42 23.34 -16.01 2.06
C ALA A 42 24.39 -14.91 1.86
N ALA A 43 24.66 -14.50 0.61
CA ALA A 43 25.71 -13.55 0.25
C ALA A 43 25.18 -12.18 -0.24
N LEU A 44 23.86 -11.96 -0.31
CA LEU A 44 23.27 -10.72 -0.83
C LEU A 44 23.79 -9.47 -0.09
N GLN A 45 24.21 -8.47 -0.84
CA GLN A 45 24.78 -7.21 -0.36
C GLN A 45 23.82 -6.04 -0.53
N PRO A 46 24.02 -4.92 0.18
CA PRO A 46 23.25 -3.70 -0.06
C PRO A 46 23.20 -3.33 -1.56
N GLY A 47 21.99 -3.09 -2.06
CA GLY A 47 21.72 -2.72 -3.45
C GLY A 47 21.46 -3.90 -4.38
N ASP A 48 21.73 -5.13 -3.95
CA ASP A 48 21.48 -6.31 -4.79
C ASP A 48 20.00 -6.41 -5.18
N LEU A 49 19.77 -6.77 -6.44
CA LEU A 49 18.45 -6.92 -7.05
C LEU A 49 18.29 -8.36 -7.54
N VAL A 50 17.29 -9.07 -7.01
CA VAL A 50 16.86 -10.39 -7.47
C VAL A 50 15.61 -10.22 -8.32
N LEU A 51 15.71 -10.49 -9.62
CA LEU A 51 14.62 -10.46 -10.59
C LEU A 51 14.11 -11.87 -10.83
N ILE A 52 12.87 -12.15 -10.45
CA ILE A 52 12.23 -13.45 -10.65
C ILE A 52 11.28 -13.33 -11.83
N HIS A 53 11.61 -13.95 -12.97
CA HIS A 53 10.77 -13.85 -14.16
C HIS A 53 9.57 -14.77 -14.07
N TRP A 54 8.43 -14.27 -14.55
CA TRP A 54 7.27 -15.10 -14.77
C TRP A 54 7.62 -16.29 -15.66
N ARG A 55 7.05 -17.44 -15.30
CA ARG A 55 7.00 -18.65 -16.11
C ARG A 55 5.69 -19.36 -15.82
N SER A 56 5.25 -20.25 -16.72
CA SER A 56 3.97 -20.94 -16.60
C SER A 56 3.89 -21.88 -15.38
N ALA A 57 5.00 -22.49 -15.00
CA ALA A 57 5.10 -23.36 -13.83
C ALA A 57 5.51 -22.56 -12.58
N PRO A 58 4.78 -22.64 -11.45
CA PRO A 58 5.19 -21.99 -10.21
C PRO A 58 6.61 -22.36 -9.77
N TYR A 59 7.25 -21.44 -9.06
CA TYR A 59 8.46 -21.72 -8.30
C TYR A 59 8.10 -22.52 -7.05
N LYS A 60 8.95 -23.49 -6.72
CA LYS A 60 8.75 -24.48 -5.64
C LYS A 60 9.85 -24.36 -4.60
N GLU A 61 10.34 -23.15 -4.41
CA GLU A 61 11.36 -22.81 -3.43
C GLU A 61 10.75 -21.95 -2.33
N LYS A 62 11.22 -22.20 -1.10
CA LYS A 62 10.96 -21.34 0.07
C LYS A 62 12.29 -20.95 0.70
N TRP A 63 12.43 -19.74 1.21
CA TRP A 63 13.74 -19.25 1.65
C TRP A 63 13.67 -18.21 2.76
N VAL A 64 14.84 -17.89 3.30
CA VAL A 64 15.03 -16.83 4.29
C VAL A 64 15.87 -15.70 3.71
N ILE A 65 15.54 -14.46 4.09
CA ILE A 65 16.34 -13.27 3.89
C ILE A 65 16.80 -12.79 5.26
N CYS A 66 18.06 -13.06 5.58
CA CYS A 66 18.72 -12.65 6.82
C CYS A 66 19.90 -11.70 6.52
N ARG A 67 19.62 -10.68 5.71
CA ARG A 67 20.63 -9.75 5.16
C ARG A 67 20.20 -8.30 5.33
N GLN A 68 21.17 -7.39 5.17
CA GLN A 68 20.99 -5.96 5.41
C GLN A 68 21.26 -5.19 4.12
N GLY A 69 20.26 -4.45 3.64
CA GLY A 69 20.47 -3.33 2.74
C GLY A 69 20.75 -2.04 3.51
N THR A 70 20.74 -0.92 2.80
CA THR A 70 20.77 0.43 3.38
C THR A 70 19.64 1.27 2.80
N ALA A 71 19.33 2.42 3.40
CA ALA A 71 18.30 3.33 2.89
C ALA A 71 18.52 3.75 1.42
N GLY A 72 19.77 3.95 0.99
CA GLY A 72 20.10 4.31 -0.40
C GLY A 72 20.34 3.10 -1.32
N GLN A 73 20.51 1.91 -0.75
CA GLN A 73 20.78 0.67 -1.47
C GLN A 73 20.05 -0.50 -0.79
N PRO A 74 18.70 -0.54 -0.89
CA PRO A 74 17.94 -1.65 -0.35
C PRO A 74 18.26 -2.94 -1.11
N ILE A 75 18.08 -4.09 -0.46
CA ILE A 75 18.04 -5.37 -1.15
C ILE A 75 16.63 -5.54 -1.72
N VAL A 76 16.50 -5.78 -3.02
CA VAL A 76 15.21 -5.83 -3.70
C VAL A 76 14.98 -7.21 -4.31
N ILE A 77 13.85 -7.83 -3.96
CA ILE A 77 13.37 -9.07 -4.57
C ILE A 77 12.11 -8.69 -5.35
N ARG A 78 12.18 -8.78 -6.67
CA ARG A 78 11.14 -8.28 -7.57
C ARG A 78 10.72 -9.37 -8.55
N GLY A 79 9.42 -9.61 -8.66
CA GLY A 79 8.87 -10.35 -9.77
C GLY A 79 8.82 -9.52 -11.06
N VAL A 80 9.15 -10.16 -12.17
CA VAL A 80 8.99 -9.60 -13.52
C VAL A 80 7.78 -10.29 -14.15
N PRO A 81 6.64 -9.58 -14.28
CA PRO A 81 5.44 -10.17 -14.87
C PRO A 81 5.64 -10.50 -16.35
N ASN A 82 4.77 -11.35 -16.88
CA ASN A 82 4.68 -11.53 -18.34
C ASN A 82 3.97 -10.33 -19.01
N LEU A 83 3.81 -10.40 -20.33
CA LEU A 83 3.15 -9.36 -21.13
C LEU A 83 1.67 -9.13 -20.76
N ASN A 84 1.02 -10.10 -20.10
CA ASN A 84 -0.37 -9.98 -19.63
C ASN A 84 -0.47 -9.40 -18.21
N GLY A 85 0.67 -9.16 -17.54
CA GLY A 85 0.70 -8.71 -16.15
C GLY A 85 0.66 -9.85 -15.12
N ASP A 86 0.72 -11.11 -15.54
CA ASP A 86 0.74 -12.24 -14.60
C ASP A 86 2.05 -12.23 -13.81
N LEU A 87 1.95 -12.25 -12.48
CA LEU A 87 3.11 -12.26 -11.59
C LEU A 87 3.74 -13.67 -11.52
N PRO A 88 5.07 -13.79 -11.34
CA PRO A 88 5.68 -15.06 -10.96
C PRO A 88 5.08 -15.59 -9.65
N VAL A 89 4.76 -16.88 -9.65
CA VAL A 89 4.11 -17.55 -8.52
C VAL A 89 5.14 -18.31 -7.69
N ILE A 90 5.20 -18.01 -6.39
CA ILE A 90 5.96 -18.75 -5.38
C ILE A 90 4.97 -19.62 -4.59
N ASP A 91 5.09 -20.94 -4.72
CA ASP A 91 4.08 -21.88 -4.24
C ASP A 91 4.66 -22.80 -3.16
N GLY A 92 4.16 -22.66 -1.93
CA GLY A 92 4.61 -23.42 -0.77
C GLY A 92 4.32 -24.93 -0.81
N ARG A 93 3.42 -25.40 -1.67
CA ARG A 93 3.11 -26.84 -1.75
C ARG A 93 4.29 -27.62 -2.28
N ASP A 94 4.76 -28.59 -1.50
CA ASP A 94 5.92 -29.41 -1.83
C ASP A 94 7.16 -28.56 -2.13
N ALA A 95 7.23 -27.36 -1.54
CA ALA A 95 8.36 -26.47 -1.73
C ALA A 95 9.62 -27.06 -1.12
N VAL A 96 10.78 -26.64 -1.60
CA VAL A 96 12.09 -27.09 -1.13
C VAL A 96 12.88 -25.88 -0.64
N THR A 97 13.48 -26.00 0.53
CA THR A 97 14.45 -25.02 1.02
C THR A 97 15.76 -25.17 0.24
N PRO A 98 16.29 -24.10 -0.39
CA PRO A 98 17.54 -24.15 -1.13
C PRO A 98 18.71 -24.70 -0.30
N GLN A 99 19.54 -25.55 -0.92
CA GLN A 99 20.75 -26.04 -0.27
C GLN A 99 21.69 -24.88 0.08
N GLY A 100 22.23 -24.91 1.30
CA GLY A 100 23.12 -23.85 1.81
C GLY A 100 22.38 -22.70 2.51
N LEU A 101 21.05 -22.73 2.59
CA LEU A 101 20.31 -21.96 3.58
C LEU A 101 19.96 -22.84 4.77
N ASN A 102 20.15 -22.33 5.98
CA ASN A 102 19.79 -23.04 7.21
C ASN A 102 19.21 -22.04 8.19
N PHE A 103 17.94 -22.20 8.55
CA PHE A 103 17.25 -21.25 9.43
C PHE A 103 16.21 -21.95 10.28
N TRP A 104 15.97 -21.40 11.47
CA TRP A 104 14.92 -21.89 12.35
C TRP A 104 13.55 -21.35 11.91
N SER A 105 12.48 -21.91 12.47
CA SER A 105 11.10 -21.50 12.17
C SER A 105 10.74 -21.67 10.68
N GLU A 106 11.32 -22.63 9.99
CA GLU A 106 11.07 -22.96 8.59
C GLU A 106 9.57 -23.11 8.27
N GLN A 107 8.82 -23.73 9.17
CA GLN A 107 7.39 -24.00 9.07
C GLN A 107 6.49 -22.76 9.20
N ARG A 108 7.07 -21.56 9.38
CA ARG A 108 6.34 -20.30 9.59
C ARG A 108 6.11 -19.49 8.32
N GLY A 109 6.70 -19.84 7.17
CA GLY A 109 6.32 -19.19 5.93
C GLY A 109 7.02 -19.67 4.67
N VAL A 110 6.55 -19.19 3.51
CA VAL A 110 7.19 -19.44 2.21
C VAL A 110 8.40 -18.55 2.04
N ILE A 111 8.25 -17.25 2.32
CA ILE A 111 9.36 -16.30 2.36
C ILE A 111 9.51 -15.78 3.79
N LYS A 112 10.64 -16.09 4.43
CA LYS A 112 10.98 -15.58 5.76
C LYS A 112 11.89 -14.37 5.65
N ILE A 113 11.58 -13.28 6.34
CA ILE A 113 12.54 -12.23 6.68
C ILE A 113 12.83 -12.40 8.17
N GLY A 114 14.05 -12.80 8.54
CA GLY A 114 14.32 -13.14 9.93
C GLY A 114 15.67 -13.79 10.13
N GLY A 115 15.85 -14.42 11.27
CA GLY A 115 17.14 -15.00 11.61
C GLY A 115 17.40 -16.37 10.98
N ALA A 116 18.67 -16.68 10.84
CA ALA A 116 19.19 -17.90 10.22
C ALA A 116 20.54 -18.30 10.85
N ASN A 117 20.90 -19.58 10.70
CA ASN A 117 22.28 -20.04 10.93
C ASN A 117 23.14 -19.76 9.69
N VAL A 118 22.56 -19.95 8.49
CA VAL A 118 23.17 -19.59 7.21
C VAL A 118 22.15 -18.81 6.37
N PRO A 119 22.41 -17.52 6.08
CA PRO A 119 23.57 -16.74 6.53
C PRO A 119 23.56 -16.50 8.04
N ALA A 120 24.69 -16.06 8.59
CA ALA A 120 24.80 -15.75 10.02
C ALA A 120 23.75 -14.71 10.44
N ASP A 121 23.17 -14.91 11.63
CA ASP A 121 22.04 -14.12 12.10
C ASP A 121 22.36 -12.61 12.15
N THR A 122 21.50 -11.83 11.52
CA THR A 122 21.51 -10.36 11.56
C THR A 122 20.11 -9.84 11.91
N MET A 123 19.99 -8.54 12.15
CA MET A 123 18.70 -7.87 12.05
C MET A 123 18.47 -7.49 10.59
N PRO A 124 17.58 -8.18 9.84
CA PRO A 124 17.32 -7.85 8.45
C PRO A 124 16.82 -6.41 8.34
N ARG A 125 17.32 -5.65 7.36
CA ARG A 125 16.93 -4.25 7.20
C ARG A 125 16.98 -3.78 5.77
N HIS A 126 16.13 -2.80 5.43
CA HIS A 126 16.05 -2.21 4.09
C HIS A 126 15.88 -3.27 3.00
N ILE A 127 14.82 -4.07 3.15
CA ILE A 127 14.46 -5.14 2.20
C ILE A 127 13.14 -4.76 1.54
N VAL A 128 13.09 -4.91 0.22
CA VAL A 128 11.88 -4.75 -0.58
C VAL A 128 11.51 -6.09 -1.20
N ILE A 129 10.27 -6.54 -0.99
CA ILE A 129 9.68 -7.65 -1.74
C ILE A 129 8.52 -7.09 -2.57
N GLU A 130 8.55 -7.32 -3.88
CA GLU A 130 7.56 -6.76 -4.78
C GLU A 130 7.19 -7.63 -5.98
N ASN A 131 5.98 -7.42 -6.51
CA ASN A 131 5.50 -8.01 -7.77
C ASN A 131 5.50 -9.55 -7.77
N LEU A 132 5.19 -10.20 -6.64
CA LEU A 132 5.09 -11.67 -6.54
C LEU A 132 3.67 -12.11 -6.18
N GLU A 133 3.23 -13.25 -6.73
CA GLU A 133 2.16 -14.04 -6.12
C GLU A 133 2.80 -15.08 -5.19
N ILE A 134 2.37 -15.15 -3.92
CA ILE A 134 2.94 -16.04 -2.92
C ILE A 134 1.82 -16.74 -2.16
N ARG A 135 1.86 -18.07 -2.13
CA ARG A 135 0.74 -18.86 -1.62
C ARG A 135 1.12 -20.16 -0.97
N SER A 136 0.12 -20.79 -0.34
CA SER A 136 0.19 -22.16 0.15
C SER A 136 1.12 -22.39 1.35
N ALA A 137 1.27 -21.39 2.23
CA ALA A 137 1.80 -21.60 3.59
C ALA A 137 0.66 -21.98 4.54
N HIS A 138 0.13 -23.19 4.41
CA HIS A 138 -1.04 -23.67 5.16
C HIS A 138 -0.78 -25.09 5.71
N PRO A 139 -1.29 -25.46 6.91
CA PRO A 139 -1.09 -26.77 7.53
C PRO A 139 -1.48 -28.00 6.69
N ASP A 140 -2.32 -27.79 5.67
CA ASP A 140 -2.70 -28.83 4.70
C ASP A 140 -1.54 -29.21 3.75
N TYR A 141 -0.47 -28.41 3.73
CA TYR A 141 0.63 -28.53 2.80
C TYR A 141 1.96 -28.77 3.54
N SER A 142 2.90 -29.39 2.82
CA SER A 142 4.24 -29.71 3.30
C SER A 142 5.33 -29.06 2.45
N PHE A 143 6.55 -29.02 2.99
CA PHE A 143 7.77 -28.63 2.32
C PHE A 143 8.92 -29.57 2.72
N THR A 144 10.01 -29.55 1.95
CA THR A 144 11.26 -30.25 2.26
C THR A 144 12.30 -29.22 2.76
N ALA A 145 12.81 -29.41 3.97
CA ALA A 145 13.82 -28.54 4.58
C ALA A 145 15.22 -28.75 3.97
N ASP A 146 16.19 -27.92 4.37
CA ASP A 146 17.57 -27.97 3.88
C ASP A 146 18.27 -29.30 4.17
N ASP A 147 17.90 -29.95 5.28
CA ASP A 147 18.37 -31.26 5.68
C ASP A 147 17.67 -32.44 4.98
N GLY A 148 16.72 -32.14 4.08
CA GLY A 148 15.94 -33.12 3.34
C GLY A 148 14.73 -33.68 4.09
N SER A 149 14.46 -33.22 5.32
CA SER A 149 13.26 -33.62 6.07
C SER A 149 11.99 -33.00 5.48
N VAL A 150 10.92 -33.79 5.39
CA VAL A 150 9.60 -33.28 5.00
C VAL A 150 8.86 -32.80 6.25
N GLN A 151 8.38 -31.56 6.22
CA GLN A 151 7.69 -30.91 7.33
C GLN A 151 6.39 -30.27 6.84
N ASN A 152 5.39 -30.17 7.72
CA ASN A 152 4.16 -29.42 7.44
C ASN A 152 4.31 -27.96 7.86
N TYR A 153 3.60 -27.06 7.19
CA TYR A 153 3.46 -25.69 7.69
C TYR A 153 2.70 -25.66 9.02
N SER A 154 3.06 -24.71 9.88
CA SER A 154 2.35 -24.49 11.15
C SER A 154 1.02 -23.74 10.95
N ASN A 155 0.15 -23.78 11.96
CA ASN A 155 -1.08 -22.95 11.98
C ASN A 155 -0.80 -21.44 11.97
N SER A 156 0.44 -21.05 12.24
CA SER A 156 0.91 -19.66 12.23
C SER A 156 1.72 -19.31 10.99
N ALA A 157 1.71 -20.17 9.97
CA ALA A 157 2.46 -19.95 8.76
C ALA A 157 1.87 -18.80 7.93
N SER A 158 2.70 -18.16 7.11
CA SER A 158 2.25 -17.14 6.17
C SER A 158 2.97 -17.12 4.83
N SER A 159 2.36 -16.50 3.82
CA SER A 159 3.01 -16.31 2.52
C SER A 159 4.34 -15.56 2.70
N ILE A 160 4.31 -14.45 3.43
CA ILE A 160 5.50 -13.74 3.90
C ILE A 160 5.48 -13.68 5.42
N TYR A 161 6.55 -14.15 6.05
CA TYR A 161 6.75 -14.11 7.50
C TYR A 161 7.95 -13.22 7.85
N VAL A 162 7.68 -12.06 8.44
CA VAL A 162 8.71 -11.22 9.06
C VAL A 162 8.83 -11.63 10.52
N GLU A 163 9.83 -12.44 10.84
CA GLU A 163 10.16 -12.81 12.23
C GLU A 163 10.74 -11.61 12.98
N LYS A 164 11.60 -10.86 12.30
CA LYS A 164 12.22 -9.61 12.75
C LYS A 164 12.72 -8.82 11.53
N GLY A 165 12.58 -7.50 11.56
CA GLY A 165 13.16 -6.64 10.54
C GLY A 165 12.92 -5.14 10.76
N GLU A 166 13.76 -4.32 10.13
CA GLU A 166 13.66 -2.85 10.17
C GLU A 166 13.62 -2.26 8.75
N HIS A 167 12.70 -1.35 8.44
CA HIS A 167 12.57 -0.76 7.09
C HIS A 167 12.29 -1.84 6.02
N ILE A 168 11.18 -2.56 6.20
CA ILE A 168 10.76 -3.62 5.28
C ILE A 168 9.59 -3.12 4.45
N THR A 169 9.70 -3.22 3.13
CA THR A 169 8.61 -2.86 2.21
C THR A 169 8.10 -4.10 1.51
N ILE A 170 6.80 -4.37 1.65
CA ILE A 170 6.08 -5.39 0.92
C ILE A 170 5.10 -4.68 0.00
N ARG A 171 5.32 -4.76 -1.32
CA ARG A 171 4.50 -3.99 -2.27
C ARG A 171 4.06 -4.72 -3.52
N ASN A 172 2.85 -4.43 -4.00
CA ASN A 172 2.28 -5.04 -5.20
C ASN A 172 2.39 -6.58 -5.23
N THR A 173 2.23 -7.24 -4.07
CA THR A 173 2.20 -8.70 -3.99
C THR A 173 0.78 -9.22 -3.92
N VAL A 174 0.60 -10.49 -4.24
CA VAL A 174 -0.66 -11.23 -4.07
C VAL A 174 -0.42 -12.37 -3.07
N MET A 175 -1.10 -12.35 -1.93
CA MET A 175 -0.89 -13.29 -0.82
C MET A 175 -2.18 -14.04 -0.48
N HIS A 176 -2.22 -15.33 -0.78
CA HIS A 176 -3.43 -16.16 -0.61
C HIS A 176 -3.15 -17.63 -0.33
N ASP A 177 -4.20 -18.40 -0.01
CA ASP A 177 -4.15 -19.85 0.26
C ASP A 177 -3.17 -20.22 1.41
N SER A 178 -2.96 -19.31 2.36
CA SER A 178 -2.09 -19.53 3.52
C SER A 178 -2.88 -19.51 4.83
N ALA A 179 -2.27 -20.01 5.93
CA ALA A 179 -2.86 -19.84 7.25
C ALA A 179 -2.99 -18.35 7.58
N ASN A 180 -1.94 -17.56 7.35
CA ASN A 180 -2.02 -16.11 7.28
C ASN A 180 -1.48 -15.59 5.94
N GLY A 181 -2.01 -14.52 5.39
CA GLY A 181 -1.45 -13.93 4.18
C GLY A 181 -0.10 -13.27 4.46
N PHE A 182 -0.10 -12.29 5.36
CA PHE A 182 1.09 -11.58 5.80
C PHE A 182 1.24 -11.61 7.33
N PHE A 183 2.42 -11.95 7.82
CA PHE A 183 2.70 -12.02 9.26
C PHE A 183 3.94 -11.20 9.64
N VAL A 184 3.83 -10.32 10.64
CA VAL A 184 4.97 -9.63 11.27
C VAL A 184 4.97 -9.95 12.76
N ALA A 185 6.05 -10.56 13.24
CA ALA A 185 6.27 -10.86 14.64
C ALA A 185 7.05 -9.74 15.34
N SER A 186 6.85 -9.67 16.65
CA SER A 186 7.67 -8.96 17.61
C SER A 186 7.64 -9.71 18.95
N SER A 187 8.63 -9.45 19.79
CA SER A 187 8.77 -9.99 21.14
C SER A 187 9.42 -8.95 22.06
N ASP A 188 9.59 -9.27 23.34
CA ASP A 188 10.36 -8.44 24.27
C ASP A 188 11.87 -8.35 23.95
N ASN A 189 12.41 -9.35 23.23
CA ASN A 189 13.83 -9.38 22.88
C ASN A 189 14.10 -8.74 21.51
N THR A 190 13.11 -8.69 20.63
CA THR A 190 13.29 -8.25 19.25
C THR A 190 11.97 -7.72 18.70
N VAL A 191 11.96 -6.47 18.25
CA VAL A 191 10.77 -5.79 17.72
C VAL A 191 11.01 -5.38 16.28
N SER A 192 10.07 -5.74 15.41
CA SER A 192 10.04 -5.28 14.03
C SER A 192 9.60 -3.81 13.97
N ARG A 193 10.22 -3.02 13.09
CA ARG A 193 9.91 -1.58 12.97
C ARG A 193 9.92 -1.09 11.53
N GLU A 194 9.20 -0.01 11.29
CA GLU A 194 9.20 0.71 10.00
C GLU A 194 8.83 -0.23 8.85
N ILE A 195 7.60 -0.77 8.91
CA ILE A 195 7.10 -1.73 7.93
C ILE A 195 6.10 -1.01 7.01
N LEU A 196 6.34 -1.06 5.71
CA LEU A 196 5.43 -0.54 4.69
C LEU A 196 4.75 -1.71 3.97
N VAL A 197 3.43 -1.74 4.02
CA VAL A 197 2.56 -2.69 3.30
C VAL A 197 1.76 -1.91 2.29
N GLU A 198 2.13 -1.99 1.01
CA GLU A 198 1.62 -1.11 -0.03
C GLU A 198 1.07 -1.82 -1.28
N GLY A 199 -0.13 -1.50 -1.73
CA GLY A 199 -0.60 -1.98 -3.05
C GLY A 199 -0.77 -3.49 -3.14
N ASN A 200 -0.88 -4.22 -2.02
CA ASN A 200 -0.96 -5.68 -2.02
C ASN A 200 -2.40 -6.17 -2.20
N TYR A 201 -2.59 -7.40 -2.69
CA TYR A 201 -3.86 -8.11 -2.61
C TYR A 201 -3.74 -9.28 -1.63
N ILE A 202 -4.49 -9.24 -0.52
CA ILE A 202 -4.43 -10.26 0.53
C ILE A 202 -5.83 -10.86 0.72
N TYR A 203 -5.98 -12.14 0.39
CA TYR A 203 -7.30 -12.79 0.39
C TYR A 203 -7.18 -14.32 0.51
N GLY A 204 -8.26 -15.00 0.81
CA GLY A 204 -8.32 -16.47 0.78
C GLY A 204 -7.41 -17.14 1.81
N ASN A 205 -7.02 -16.43 2.87
CA ASN A 205 -6.22 -16.97 3.96
C ASN A 205 -7.10 -17.31 5.16
N GLY A 206 -6.59 -18.15 6.06
CA GLY A 206 -7.29 -18.58 7.26
C GLY A 206 -7.44 -20.10 7.34
N ILE A 207 -7.76 -20.57 8.55
CA ILE A 207 -8.04 -21.97 8.84
C ILE A 207 -9.53 -22.09 9.17
N SER A 208 -10.22 -23.03 8.51
CA SER A 208 -11.65 -23.25 8.71
C SER A 208 -11.97 -23.54 10.18
N GLY A 209 -12.95 -22.84 10.74
CA GLY A 209 -13.37 -22.95 12.14
C GLY A 209 -12.43 -22.26 13.15
N SER A 210 -11.35 -21.62 12.71
CA SER A 210 -10.42 -20.90 13.57
C SER A 210 -10.57 -19.38 13.43
N ALA A 211 -10.51 -18.68 14.57
CA ALA A 211 -10.48 -17.23 14.65
C ALA A 211 -9.05 -16.66 14.82
N PHE A 212 -8.04 -17.53 14.94
CA PHE A 212 -6.64 -17.13 15.22
C PHE A 212 -5.80 -16.83 13.98
N GLN A 213 -6.32 -17.16 12.81
CA GLN A 213 -5.64 -17.03 11.53
C GLN A 213 -6.37 -16.01 10.66
N HIS A 214 -5.61 -15.10 10.06
CA HIS A 214 -6.11 -13.87 9.47
C HIS A 214 -5.58 -13.67 8.06
N ASN A 215 -6.18 -12.78 7.28
CA ASN A 215 -5.49 -12.31 6.06
C ASN A 215 -4.17 -11.63 6.44
N ASN A 216 -4.15 -10.86 7.52
CA ASN A 216 -2.94 -10.27 8.07
C ASN A 216 -2.91 -10.31 9.60
N TYR A 217 -1.74 -10.61 10.16
CA TYR A 217 -1.42 -10.50 11.59
C TYR A 217 -0.08 -9.78 11.76
N THR A 218 -0.07 -8.58 12.34
CA THR A 218 1.15 -7.80 12.53
C THR A 218 1.35 -7.33 13.96
N ALA A 219 2.60 -7.25 14.38
CA ALA A 219 3.05 -6.58 15.59
C ALA A 219 4.42 -5.94 15.35
N GLY A 220 4.52 -4.62 15.52
CA GLY A 220 5.76 -3.87 15.39
C GLY A 220 5.62 -2.42 15.86
N ILE A 221 6.57 -1.58 15.42
CA ILE A 221 6.55 -0.12 15.63
C ILE A 221 6.51 0.56 14.26
N ASN A 222 5.61 1.53 14.08
CA ASN A 222 5.48 2.33 12.86
C ASN A 222 5.22 1.47 11.61
N ILE A 223 4.13 0.71 11.63
CA ILE A 223 3.63 0.00 10.44
C ILE A 223 2.62 0.88 9.69
N THR A 224 2.76 0.93 8.36
CA THR A 224 1.81 1.62 7.48
C THR A 224 1.21 0.64 6.47
N PHE A 225 -0.11 0.61 6.40
CA PHE A 225 -0.88 -0.07 5.35
C PHE A 225 -1.46 0.98 4.41
N GLN A 226 -1.08 0.95 3.15
CA GLN A 226 -1.64 1.84 2.14
C GLN A 226 -1.95 1.18 0.80
N PHE A 227 -3.02 1.62 0.14
CA PHE A 227 -3.39 1.18 -1.21
C PHE A 227 -3.62 -0.34 -1.34
N ASN A 228 -3.78 -1.06 -0.22
CA ASN A 228 -3.98 -2.50 -0.26
C ASN A 228 -5.43 -2.85 -0.56
N ARG A 229 -5.62 -4.03 -1.14
CA ARG A 229 -6.90 -4.72 -1.21
C ARG A 229 -6.87 -5.91 -0.25
N PHE A 230 -7.80 -5.95 0.68
CA PHE A 230 -8.11 -7.15 1.46
C PHE A 230 -9.42 -7.73 0.96
N GLY A 231 -9.38 -9.00 0.57
CA GLY A 231 -10.56 -9.76 0.13
C GLY A 231 -11.08 -10.69 1.23
N PRO A 232 -12.10 -11.51 0.92
CA PRO A 232 -12.64 -12.48 1.87
C PRO A 232 -11.56 -13.47 2.35
N LEU A 233 -11.71 -13.98 3.58
CA LEU A 233 -10.89 -15.10 4.06
C LEU A 233 -11.25 -16.41 3.32
N ARG A 234 -10.41 -17.43 3.51
CA ARG A 234 -10.71 -18.81 3.07
C ARG A 234 -12.07 -19.24 3.65
N THR A 235 -12.92 -19.85 2.82
CA THR A 235 -14.25 -20.33 3.21
C THR A 235 -14.22 -21.10 4.53
N GLY A 236 -15.13 -20.76 5.44
CA GLY A 236 -15.25 -21.36 6.77
C GLY A 236 -14.31 -20.79 7.84
N SER A 237 -13.37 -19.91 7.46
CA SER A 237 -12.49 -19.24 8.42
C SER A 237 -13.19 -18.03 9.03
N VAL A 238 -12.88 -17.73 10.29
CA VAL A 238 -13.54 -16.67 11.07
C VAL A 238 -12.53 -15.68 11.69
N GLY A 239 -11.38 -15.51 11.05
CA GLY A 239 -10.42 -14.46 11.38
C GLY A 239 -10.77 -13.11 10.77
N ASN A 240 -10.08 -12.07 11.22
CA ASN A 240 -10.17 -10.70 10.69
C ASN A 240 -9.46 -10.52 9.33
N ALA A 241 -9.83 -9.45 8.61
CA ALA A 241 -9.12 -9.03 7.41
C ALA A 241 -7.74 -8.43 7.76
N LEU A 242 -7.72 -7.41 8.61
CA LEU A 242 -6.48 -6.79 9.11
C LEU A 242 -6.47 -6.89 10.63
N LYS A 243 -5.56 -7.70 11.19
CA LYS A 243 -5.27 -7.74 12.63
C LYS A 243 -3.89 -7.14 12.89
N ASP A 244 -3.84 -6.10 13.71
CA ASP A 244 -2.61 -5.41 14.06
C ASP A 244 -2.51 -5.16 15.57
N ARG A 245 -1.29 -5.26 16.07
CA ARG A 245 -0.89 -5.06 17.46
C ARG A 245 0.22 -4.02 17.59
N SER A 246 0.43 -3.19 16.59
CA SER A 246 1.60 -2.32 16.51
C SER A 246 1.41 -1.00 17.25
N ALA A 247 2.51 -0.34 17.60
CA ALA A 247 2.51 1.06 18.00
C ALA A 247 2.69 1.96 16.77
N GLY A 248 2.05 3.13 16.74
CA GLY A 248 2.16 4.06 15.61
C GLY A 248 1.55 3.54 14.30
N THR A 249 0.51 2.70 14.40
CA THR A 249 -0.15 2.09 13.23
C THR A 249 -0.86 3.14 12.37
N VAL A 250 -0.63 3.09 11.06
CA VAL A 250 -1.37 3.87 10.06
C VAL A 250 -2.05 2.92 9.06
N VAL A 251 -3.36 3.05 8.90
CA VAL A 251 -4.16 2.33 7.89
C VAL A 251 -4.83 3.38 7.02
N ARG A 252 -4.33 3.58 5.80
CA ARG A 252 -4.83 4.62 4.90
C ARG A 252 -5.10 4.17 3.49
N TYR A 253 -6.14 4.69 2.85
CA TYR A 253 -6.36 4.46 1.41
C TYR A 253 -6.44 2.97 1.03
N ASN A 254 -7.01 2.12 1.88
CA ASN A 254 -7.16 0.69 1.60
C ASN A 254 -8.59 0.35 1.23
N TRP A 255 -8.76 -0.72 0.45
CA TRP A 255 -10.03 -1.42 0.27
C TRP A 255 -10.05 -2.66 1.13
N ILE A 256 -10.90 -2.70 2.15
CA ILE A 256 -10.96 -3.83 3.11
C ILE A 256 -12.36 -4.41 3.13
N GLU A 257 -12.50 -5.62 2.57
CA GLU A 257 -13.79 -6.27 2.39
C GLU A 257 -13.87 -7.61 3.13
N GLY A 258 -14.87 -7.72 4.01
CA GLY A 258 -15.13 -8.91 4.80
C GLY A 258 -14.17 -9.10 5.98
N GLY A 259 -14.08 -10.35 6.44
CA GLY A 259 -13.45 -10.69 7.71
C GLY A 259 -14.45 -10.90 8.83
N ASN A 260 -13.96 -11.38 9.97
CA ASN A 260 -14.71 -11.31 11.22
C ASN A 260 -14.82 -9.86 11.72
N ARG A 261 -13.82 -9.03 11.39
CA ARG A 261 -13.83 -7.57 11.39
C ARG A 261 -12.95 -7.10 10.23
N GLN A 262 -13.20 -5.91 9.70
CA GLN A 262 -12.28 -5.27 8.77
C GLN A 262 -10.97 -4.91 9.49
N LEU A 263 -11.08 -4.36 10.71
CA LEU A 263 -9.96 -3.88 11.51
C LEU A 263 -10.01 -4.46 12.93
N ASP A 264 -8.95 -5.13 13.35
CA ASP A 264 -8.76 -5.64 14.71
C ASP A 264 -7.43 -5.09 15.27
N LEU A 265 -7.50 -3.91 15.88
CA LEU A 265 -6.40 -3.05 16.30
C LEU A 265 -6.21 -3.15 17.82
N VAL A 266 -5.66 -4.29 18.25
CA VAL A 266 -5.69 -4.74 19.63
C VAL A 266 -4.33 -4.60 20.30
N ASP A 267 -4.21 -5.13 21.52
CA ASP A 267 -3.07 -4.92 22.37
C ASP A 267 -1.87 -5.77 21.97
N ALA A 268 -0.68 -5.21 22.15
CA ALA A 268 0.59 -5.87 21.89
C ALA A 268 0.93 -6.89 22.97
N GLU A 269 0.16 -7.97 23.09
CA GLU A 269 0.30 -9.04 24.08
C GLU A 269 1.77 -9.53 24.22
N ASP A 270 2.45 -9.70 23.09
CA ASP A 270 3.77 -10.34 23.01
C ASP A 270 4.97 -9.38 23.23
N SER A 271 4.74 -8.06 23.39
CA SER A 271 5.86 -7.10 23.49
C SER A 271 5.57 -5.90 24.39
N SER A 272 6.20 -5.89 25.55
CA SER A 272 6.31 -4.74 26.45
C SER A 272 7.01 -3.54 25.81
N GLN A 273 7.92 -3.78 24.85
CA GLN A 273 8.58 -2.70 24.11
C GLN A 273 7.58 -1.95 23.21
N ILE A 274 6.66 -2.65 22.54
CA ILE A 274 5.58 -2.02 21.77
C ILE A 274 4.64 -1.28 22.72
N ARG A 275 4.21 -1.92 23.82
CA ARG A 275 3.32 -1.30 24.82
C ARG A 275 3.91 -0.04 25.46
N GLY A 276 5.23 -0.02 25.65
CA GLY A 276 5.97 1.10 26.20
C GLY A 276 6.29 2.21 25.20
N HIS A 277 5.99 2.03 23.90
CA HIS A 277 6.28 3.03 22.88
C HIS A 277 5.37 4.26 23.04
N PRO A 278 5.87 5.50 22.88
CA PRO A 278 5.07 6.72 23.04
C PRO A 278 3.83 6.77 22.13
N ASP A 279 3.91 6.16 20.95
CA ASP A 279 2.81 6.12 19.97
C ASP A 279 1.94 4.86 20.08
N TYR A 280 2.06 4.06 21.14
CA TYR A 280 1.23 2.86 21.31
C TYR A 280 -0.26 3.20 21.34
N GLY A 281 -0.63 4.29 22.01
CA GLY A 281 -2.00 4.81 22.07
C GLY A 281 -2.41 5.67 20.87
N ARG A 282 -1.66 5.67 19.77
CA ARG A 282 -1.94 6.50 18.59
C ARG A 282 -2.09 5.64 17.37
N THR A 283 -3.27 5.69 16.75
CA THR A 283 -3.57 4.95 15.53
C THR A 283 -4.40 5.82 14.61
N PHE A 284 -4.08 5.77 13.32
CA PHE A 284 -4.71 6.56 12.28
C PHE A 284 -5.35 5.62 11.27
N VAL A 285 -6.65 5.76 11.07
CA VAL A 285 -7.44 5.01 10.10
C VAL A 285 -8.18 6.03 9.24
N TYR A 286 -7.72 6.23 8.00
CA TYR A 286 -8.31 7.28 7.17
C TYR A 286 -8.28 7.04 5.66
N GLY A 287 -9.21 7.63 4.91
CA GLY A 287 -9.25 7.45 3.45
C GLY A 287 -9.57 6.03 3.00
N ASN A 288 -10.02 5.13 3.90
CA ASN A 288 -10.26 3.72 3.56
C ASN A 288 -11.70 3.49 3.10
N ILE A 289 -11.88 2.47 2.26
CA ILE A 289 -13.16 1.87 1.96
C ILE A 289 -13.27 0.58 2.80
N LEU A 290 -14.19 0.56 3.75
CA LEU A 290 -14.42 -0.58 4.66
C LEU A 290 -15.78 -1.20 4.37
N ILE A 291 -15.78 -2.45 3.90
CA ILE A 291 -16.99 -3.14 3.44
C ILE A 291 -17.26 -4.36 4.30
N GLU A 292 -18.45 -4.39 4.88
CA GLU A 292 -18.97 -5.48 5.70
C GLU A 292 -20.12 -6.18 4.97
N PRO A 293 -19.85 -7.34 4.32
CA PRO A 293 -20.87 -8.11 3.61
C PRO A 293 -21.94 -8.69 4.54
N ASP A 294 -23.13 -8.96 4.00
CA ASP A 294 -24.12 -9.77 4.71
C ASP A 294 -23.55 -11.17 5.04
N GLY A 295 -23.77 -11.62 6.27
CA GLY A 295 -23.24 -12.89 6.77
C GLY A 295 -21.73 -12.93 7.03
N ALA A 296 -21.00 -11.81 6.89
CA ALA A 296 -19.63 -11.70 7.43
C ALA A 296 -19.64 -11.83 8.96
N GLY A 297 -18.48 -12.02 9.60
CA GLY A 297 -18.38 -12.58 10.96
C GLY A 297 -19.06 -11.75 12.06
N ASN A 298 -18.28 -11.03 12.86
CA ASN A 298 -18.85 -10.15 13.89
C ASN A 298 -19.48 -8.93 13.22
N SER A 299 -20.57 -8.42 13.78
CA SER A 299 -21.19 -7.15 13.37
C SER A 299 -20.33 -5.90 13.56
N GLN A 300 -19.06 -6.01 13.95
CA GLN A 300 -18.18 -4.91 14.32
C GLN A 300 -17.21 -4.57 13.19
N ILE A 301 -17.19 -3.32 12.72
CA ILE A 301 -16.27 -2.88 11.65
C ILE A 301 -14.83 -2.82 12.16
N ALA A 302 -14.62 -2.13 13.28
CA ALA A 302 -13.32 -1.97 13.90
C ALA A 302 -13.34 -2.30 15.39
N HIS A 303 -12.31 -2.97 15.87
CA HIS A 303 -12.03 -3.15 17.30
C HIS A 303 -10.72 -2.43 17.63
N TYR A 304 -10.75 -1.56 18.64
CA TYR A 304 -9.58 -0.85 19.15
C TYR A 304 -9.48 -1.02 20.67
N GLY A 305 -8.29 -1.32 21.16
CA GLY A 305 -8.03 -1.51 22.60
C GLY A 305 -7.25 -2.80 22.86
N GLY A 306 -7.96 -3.87 23.20
CA GLY A 306 -7.33 -5.16 23.47
C GLY A 306 -8.26 -6.36 23.56
N ASP A 307 -7.69 -7.54 23.35
CA ASP A 307 -8.35 -8.85 23.33
C ASP A 307 -7.63 -9.93 24.16
N SER A 308 -6.48 -9.62 24.75
CA SER A 308 -5.69 -10.56 25.59
C SER A 308 -6.37 -10.94 26.91
N GLY A 309 -7.43 -10.24 27.32
CA GLY A 309 -8.08 -10.42 28.62
C GLY A 309 -7.37 -9.70 29.79
N ALA A 310 -6.16 -9.19 29.59
CA ALA A 310 -5.42 -8.39 30.57
C ALA A 310 -5.65 -6.90 30.31
N THR A 311 -6.68 -6.31 30.93
CA THR A 311 -7.05 -4.90 30.67
C THR A 311 -5.94 -3.88 30.90
N SER A 312 -4.91 -4.21 31.70
CA SER A 312 -3.72 -3.40 31.92
C SER A 312 -2.77 -3.34 30.71
N THR A 313 -2.84 -4.28 29.77
CA THR A 313 -2.04 -4.27 28.53
C THR A 313 -2.76 -3.63 27.36
N TYR A 314 -4.08 -3.41 27.49
CA TYR A 314 -4.91 -2.82 26.45
C TYR A 314 -4.41 -1.43 26.07
N ARG A 315 -4.59 -1.10 24.79
CA ARG A 315 -4.20 0.19 24.24
C ARG A 315 -5.16 1.30 24.69
N LYS A 316 -4.74 2.20 25.59
CA LYS A 316 -5.58 3.23 26.27
C LYS A 316 -5.70 4.57 25.54
N GLY A 317 -5.62 4.53 24.23
CA GLY A 317 -5.35 5.71 23.41
C GLY A 317 -6.55 6.28 22.66
N LYS A 318 -6.25 7.17 21.72
CA LYS A 318 -7.23 7.70 20.76
C LYS A 318 -7.05 7.04 19.39
N LEU A 319 -8.11 6.43 18.89
CA LEU A 319 -8.24 6.05 17.48
C LEU A 319 -8.66 7.28 16.67
N ASN A 320 -7.84 7.71 15.72
CA ASN A 320 -8.21 8.77 14.77
C ASN A 320 -8.84 8.09 13.55
N PHE A 321 -10.14 8.26 13.35
CA PHE A 321 -10.93 7.56 12.34
C PHE A 321 -11.64 8.59 11.45
N TYR A 322 -11.05 8.91 10.29
CA TYR A 322 -11.55 10.03 9.49
C TYR A 322 -11.50 9.84 7.98
N ASN A 323 -12.40 10.51 7.25
CA ASN A 323 -12.46 10.40 5.79
C ASN A 323 -12.52 8.94 5.31
N ASN A 324 -13.18 8.04 6.05
CA ASN A 324 -13.42 6.67 5.59
C ASN A 324 -14.83 6.56 5.01
N THR A 325 -15.00 5.70 4.01
CA THR A 325 -16.30 5.24 3.54
C THR A 325 -16.56 3.84 4.09
N VAL A 326 -17.50 3.73 5.02
CA VAL A 326 -17.92 2.48 5.65
C VAL A 326 -19.25 2.04 5.08
N VAL A 327 -19.30 0.85 4.49
CA VAL A 327 -20.49 0.28 3.86
C VAL A 327 -20.77 -1.10 4.45
N SER A 328 -21.93 -1.28 5.05
CA SER A 328 -22.40 -2.60 5.47
C SER A 328 -23.62 -3.03 4.67
N THR A 329 -23.54 -4.20 4.06
CA THR A 329 -24.69 -4.83 3.37
C THR A 329 -25.44 -5.80 4.27
N ARG A 330 -25.07 -5.89 5.55
CA ARG A 330 -25.74 -6.76 6.54
C ARG A 330 -27.22 -6.44 6.65
N SER A 331 -28.03 -7.48 6.60
CA SER A 331 -29.45 -7.45 6.98
C SER A 331 -29.64 -7.26 8.49
N GLY A 332 -28.66 -7.73 9.28
CA GLY A 332 -28.61 -7.63 10.73
C GLY A 332 -27.99 -6.32 11.24
N ASN A 333 -27.56 -6.35 12.50
CA ASN A 333 -26.91 -5.21 13.12
C ASN A 333 -25.48 -5.03 12.60
N THR A 334 -25.06 -3.78 12.52
CA THR A 334 -23.69 -3.30 12.32
C THR A 334 -23.34 -2.34 13.45
N THR A 335 -22.12 -2.46 13.97
CA THR A 335 -21.53 -1.60 14.99
C THR A 335 -20.22 -1.06 14.44
N LEU A 336 -20.03 0.25 14.42
CA LEU A 336 -18.82 0.86 13.89
C LEU A 336 -17.60 0.46 14.72
N LEU A 337 -17.62 0.73 16.03
CA LEU A 337 -16.47 0.55 16.90
C LEU A 337 -16.78 -0.38 18.08
N ARG A 338 -15.88 -1.31 18.34
CA ARG A 338 -15.68 -1.90 19.66
C ARG A 338 -14.47 -1.23 20.30
N LEU A 339 -14.71 -0.40 21.31
CA LEU A 339 -13.67 0.05 22.24
C LEU A 339 -13.69 -0.89 23.45
N SER A 340 -12.53 -1.37 23.89
CA SER A 340 -12.46 -2.47 24.87
C SER A 340 -12.89 -2.07 26.29
N THR A 341 -12.61 -0.84 26.71
CA THR A 341 -12.88 -0.24 28.02
C THR A 341 -13.23 1.25 27.86
N ASN A 342 -13.52 1.93 28.96
CA ASN A 342 -13.79 3.37 28.98
C ASN A 342 -12.52 4.24 28.98
N GLU A 343 -11.35 3.63 28.83
CA GLU A 343 -10.07 4.35 28.72
C GLU A 343 -9.67 4.58 27.26
N GLU A 344 -10.35 3.93 26.31
CA GLU A 344 -10.15 4.19 24.89
C GLU A 344 -11.14 5.23 24.37
N SER A 345 -10.67 6.03 23.41
CA SER A 345 -11.50 7.01 22.71
C SER A 345 -11.30 6.93 21.20
N ALA A 346 -12.26 7.47 20.44
CA ALA A 346 -12.13 7.65 19.00
C ALA A 346 -12.58 9.05 18.58
N ASP A 347 -11.77 9.69 17.74
CA ASP A 347 -12.15 10.87 16.97
C ASP A 347 -12.69 10.39 15.62
N VAL A 348 -14.01 10.46 15.46
CA VAL A 348 -14.73 9.97 14.29
C VAL A 348 -15.23 11.18 13.50
N ARG A 349 -14.53 11.53 12.42
CA ARG A 349 -14.86 12.72 11.63
C ARG A 349 -14.77 12.55 10.13
N ASN A 350 -15.50 13.36 9.38
CA ASN A 350 -15.49 13.36 7.92
C ASN A 350 -15.80 12.00 7.28
N ASN A 351 -16.47 11.05 7.95
CA ASN A 351 -16.72 9.71 7.40
C ASN A 351 -18.09 9.64 6.71
N ILE A 352 -18.24 8.70 5.78
CA ILE A 352 -19.55 8.19 5.35
C ILE A 352 -19.80 6.86 6.08
N LEU A 353 -20.88 6.79 6.88
CA LEU A 353 -21.30 5.62 7.65
C LEU A 353 -22.63 5.09 7.11
N TYR A 354 -22.55 4.16 6.15
CA TYR A 354 -23.69 3.67 5.41
C TYR A 354 -23.99 2.19 5.69
N VAL A 355 -25.26 1.88 5.90
CA VAL A 355 -25.77 0.51 5.93
C VAL A 355 -26.97 0.41 4.99
N THR A 356 -27.05 -0.70 4.25
CA THR A 356 -28.15 -0.93 3.29
C THR A 356 -29.46 -1.26 4.01
N ALA A 357 -29.38 -1.93 5.17
CA ALA A 357 -30.55 -2.31 5.94
C ALA A 357 -31.34 -1.10 6.45
N SER A 358 -32.67 -1.22 6.39
CA SER A 358 -33.59 -0.20 6.88
C SER A 358 -33.64 -0.15 8.41
N GLY A 359 -34.02 1.01 8.95
CA GLY A 359 -34.28 1.18 10.38
C GLY A 359 -33.01 1.42 11.18
N ASN A 360 -32.93 0.85 12.37
CA ASN A 360 -31.93 1.22 13.38
C ASN A 360 -30.78 0.22 13.47
N ARG A 361 -30.24 -0.19 12.31
CA ARG A 361 -29.24 -1.27 12.19
C ARG A 361 -27.80 -0.84 12.34
N LEU A 362 -27.51 0.45 12.32
CA LEU A 362 -26.18 1.00 12.56
C LEU A 362 -26.07 1.53 14.00
N ALA A 363 -25.01 1.11 14.70
CA ALA A 363 -24.62 1.66 16.00
C ALA A 363 -23.17 2.17 15.98
N LEU A 364 -22.86 3.16 16.82
CA LEU A 364 -21.52 3.73 16.93
C LEU A 364 -20.58 2.87 17.76
N ILE A 365 -21.02 2.49 18.96
CA ILE A 365 -20.22 1.71 19.91
C ILE A 365 -20.92 0.42 20.30
N ASP A 366 -20.12 -0.60 20.58
CA ASP A 366 -20.60 -1.86 21.13
C ASP A 366 -21.10 -1.67 22.57
N ASN A 367 -20.18 -1.29 23.48
CA ASN A 367 -20.50 -1.10 24.89
C ASN A 367 -19.69 -0.01 25.58
N SER A 368 -18.36 0.02 25.40
CA SER A 368 -17.45 0.88 26.17
C SER A 368 -16.83 1.98 25.32
N GLY A 369 -16.09 2.87 25.97
CA GLY A 369 -15.25 3.89 25.33
C GLY A 369 -15.99 5.16 24.95
N THR A 370 -15.23 6.17 24.55
CA THR A 370 -15.77 7.49 24.17
C THR A 370 -15.59 7.74 22.67
N VAL A 371 -16.66 8.11 21.98
CA VAL A 371 -16.59 8.54 20.58
C VAL A 371 -16.94 10.02 20.48
N ASP A 372 -16.05 10.80 19.90
CA ASP A 372 -16.30 12.18 19.52
C ASP A 372 -16.72 12.19 18.03
N LEU A 373 -17.94 12.64 17.75
CA LEU A 373 -18.48 12.75 16.40
C LEU A 373 -18.46 14.20 15.92
N THR A 374 -17.84 14.41 14.75
CA THR A 374 -17.74 15.71 14.09
C THR A 374 -17.85 15.51 12.58
N HIS A 375 -18.81 16.15 11.91
CA HIS A 375 -18.98 16.14 10.44
C HIS A 375 -18.96 14.74 9.84
N ASN A 376 -19.94 13.87 10.13
CA ASN A 376 -20.06 12.58 9.45
C ASN A 376 -21.38 12.50 8.69
N TRP A 377 -21.41 11.82 7.55
CA TRP A 377 -22.64 11.38 6.93
C TRP A 377 -23.04 10.05 7.54
N SER A 378 -24.30 9.92 7.99
CA SER A 378 -24.78 8.68 8.60
C SER A 378 -26.17 8.29 8.11
N LYS A 379 -26.38 6.97 8.00
CA LYS A 379 -27.71 6.42 7.72
C LYS A 379 -28.69 6.80 8.82
N ALA A 380 -29.88 7.26 8.43
CA ALA A 380 -30.99 7.51 9.34
C ALA A 380 -31.29 6.29 10.23
N GLY A 381 -31.50 6.52 11.53
CA GLY A 381 -31.68 5.47 12.52
C GLY A 381 -30.41 5.06 13.27
N LEU A 382 -29.31 5.79 13.08
CA LEU A 382 -28.08 5.63 13.86
C LEU A 382 -28.37 5.57 15.36
N ARG A 383 -27.78 4.58 16.03
CA ARG A 383 -27.86 4.40 17.48
C ARG A 383 -26.49 4.66 18.11
N VAL A 384 -26.50 5.01 19.40
CA VAL A 384 -25.28 4.94 20.22
C VAL A 384 -24.80 3.49 20.31
N SER A 385 -25.68 2.59 20.75
CA SER A 385 -25.41 1.15 20.88
C SER A 385 -26.68 0.32 20.63
N HIS A 386 -26.48 -0.93 20.24
CA HIS A 386 -27.52 -1.96 20.19
C HIS A 386 -27.84 -2.55 21.58
N SER A 387 -26.98 -2.38 22.59
CA SER A 387 -27.19 -2.88 23.96
C SER A 387 -28.21 -2.07 24.77
N GLY A 388 -28.55 -0.86 24.32
CA GLY A 388 -29.55 0.03 24.95
C GLY A 388 -29.03 0.84 26.14
N SER A 389 -28.02 0.37 26.86
CA SER A 389 -27.37 1.12 27.96
C SER A 389 -25.87 0.84 27.98
N PRO A 390 -25.11 1.36 27.01
CA PRO A 390 -23.66 1.18 26.96
C PRO A 390 -22.99 1.86 28.17
N SER A 391 -21.86 1.31 28.63
CA SER A 391 -21.03 1.97 29.65
C SER A 391 -20.19 3.12 29.10
N GLY A 392 -20.00 3.16 27.79
CA GLY A 392 -19.33 4.22 27.05
C GLY A 392 -20.25 5.39 26.72
N SER A 393 -19.70 6.38 26.02
CA SER A 393 -20.40 7.62 25.66
C SER A 393 -20.11 8.07 24.24
N VAL A 394 -21.04 8.80 23.66
CA VAL A 394 -20.88 9.49 22.37
C VAL A 394 -21.05 10.99 22.63
N ASN A 395 -20.05 11.77 22.26
CA ASN A 395 -20.11 13.23 22.23
C ASN A 395 -20.38 13.63 20.78
N ASP A 396 -21.61 14.02 20.49
CA ASP A 396 -22.03 14.49 19.17
C ASP A 396 -22.12 16.02 19.18
N ASP A 397 -21.35 16.68 18.32
CA ASP A 397 -21.36 18.14 18.20
C ASP A 397 -22.53 18.67 17.34
N GLY A 398 -23.34 17.79 16.76
CA GLY A 398 -24.52 18.13 15.98
C GLY A 398 -24.22 18.57 14.54
N THR A 399 -22.97 18.43 14.07
CA THR A 399 -22.56 18.80 12.71
C THR A 399 -22.76 17.68 11.68
N GLY A 400 -23.14 16.48 12.13
CA GLY A 400 -23.36 15.33 11.25
C GLY A 400 -24.56 15.49 10.32
N ILE A 401 -24.45 14.90 9.12
CA ILE A 401 -25.54 14.79 8.14
C ILE A 401 -26.20 13.42 8.32
N VAL A 402 -27.53 13.40 8.34
CA VAL A 402 -28.33 12.17 8.43
C VAL A 402 -29.17 12.03 7.16
N GLY A 403 -29.04 10.89 6.48
CA GLY A 403 -29.72 10.67 5.21
C GLY A 403 -30.11 9.22 4.95
N THR A 404 -30.77 9.00 3.81
CA THR A 404 -31.16 7.66 3.33
C THR A 404 -30.16 7.09 2.33
N SER A 405 -29.49 7.93 1.52
CA SER A 405 -28.43 7.55 0.59
C SER A 405 -27.32 8.60 0.60
N PRO A 406 -26.03 8.18 0.62
CA PRO A 406 -24.89 9.11 0.51
C PRO A 406 -24.71 9.70 -0.89
N GLY A 407 -25.41 9.21 -1.92
CA GLY A 407 -25.19 9.66 -3.31
C GLY A 407 -23.93 9.05 -3.93
N PHE A 408 -23.74 7.73 -3.77
CA PHE A 408 -22.68 7.00 -4.48
C PHE A 408 -23.02 6.85 -5.97
N ALA A 409 -21.99 6.83 -6.83
CA ALA A 409 -22.15 6.67 -8.28
C ALA A 409 -22.78 5.32 -8.69
N ASP A 410 -22.34 4.20 -8.07
CA ASP A 410 -22.98 2.90 -8.25
C ASP A 410 -22.79 2.01 -7.02
N GLU A 411 -23.74 2.06 -6.09
CA GLU A 411 -23.74 1.22 -4.89
C GLU A 411 -23.70 -0.29 -5.22
N SER A 412 -24.42 -0.71 -6.27
CA SER A 412 -24.55 -2.13 -6.62
C SER A 412 -23.28 -2.71 -7.24
N GLY A 413 -22.59 -1.89 -8.04
CA GLY A 413 -21.27 -2.17 -8.60
C GLY A 413 -20.14 -1.98 -7.59
N GLN A 414 -20.42 -1.49 -6.37
CA GLN A 414 -19.42 -1.03 -5.39
C GLN A 414 -18.51 0.07 -5.97
N ASP A 415 -19.08 1.02 -6.71
CA ASP A 415 -18.46 2.31 -6.98
C ASP A 415 -18.95 3.32 -5.95
N PHE A 416 -18.09 3.60 -4.97
CA PHE A 416 -18.39 4.48 -3.85
C PHE A 416 -17.82 5.88 -4.01
N THR A 417 -17.40 6.26 -5.23
CA THR A 417 -17.23 7.67 -5.57
C THR A 417 -18.57 8.38 -5.36
N ILE A 418 -18.53 9.65 -4.96
CA ILE A 418 -19.74 10.44 -4.69
C ILE A 418 -20.09 11.29 -5.91
N GLU A 419 -21.39 11.44 -6.17
CA GLU A 419 -21.88 12.29 -7.26
C GLU A 419 -21.97 13.77 -6.82
N GLU A 420 -21.98 14.69 -7.79
CA GLU A 420 -22.11 16.15 -7.55
C GLU A 420 -23.31 16.51 -6.65
N SER A 421 -24.40 15.75 -6.77
CA SER A 421 -25.63 15.99 -6.00
C SER A 421 -25.58 15.47 -4.56
N SER A 422 -24.49 14.81 -4.17
CA SER A 422 -24.32 14.23 -2.84
C SER A 422 -24.24 15.31 -1.77
N SER A 423 -24.94 15.08 -0.65
CA SER A 423 -24.79 15.89 0.55
C SER A 423 -23.42 15.73 1.24
N ALA A 424 -22.57 14.81 0.77
CA ALA A 424 -21.22 14.61 1.28
C ALA A 424 -20.20 15.59 0.68
N VAL A 425 -20.54 16.23 -0.45
CA VAL A 425 -19.67 17.21 -1.12
C VAL A 425 -19.56 18.48 -0.25
N ASP A 426 -18.34 18.98 -0.07
CA ASP A 426 -17.94 20.16 0.71
C ASP A 426 -18.45 20.15 2.17
N ALA A 427 -18.78 18.99 2.72
CA ALA A 427 -19.47 18.87 4.01
C ALA A 427 -18.55 18.51 5.19
N GLY A 428 -17.27 18.28 4.95
CA GLY A 428 -16.28 17.95 5.97
C GLY A 428 -15.75 19.16 6.74
N THR A 429 -14.71 18.91 7.52
CA THR A 429 -14.02 19.91 8.34
C THR A 429 -12.53 19.62 8.46
N GLY A 430 -11.79 20.55 9.05
CA GLY A 430 -10.37 20.36 9.36
C GLY A 430 -10.12 19.17 10.29
N LEU A 431 -8.98 18.50 10.06
CA LEU A 431 -8.58 17.36 10.89
C LEU A 431 -8.19 17.80 12.31
N HIS A 432 -8.26 16.87 13.26
CA HIS A 432 -7.78 17.11 14.61
C HIS A 432 -6.27 17.43 14.59
N PRO A 433 -5.75 18.36 15.42
CA PRO A 433 -4.34 18.76 15.38
C PRO A 433 -3.32 17.64 15.58
N THR A 434 -3.72 16.52 16.21
CA THR A 434 -2.87 15.33 16.36
C THR A 434 -2.67 14.53 15.07
N SER A 435 -3.51 14.76 14.05
CA SER A 435 -3.40 14.11 12.74
C SER A 435 -2.52 14.91 11.78
N THR A 436 -2.40 16.23 11.99
CA THR A 436 -1.68 17.12 11.06
C THR A 436 -0.27 17.47 11.56
N PRO A 437 0.71 17.70 10.67
CA PRO A 437 0.63 17.57 9.21
C PRO A 437 0.92 16.13 8.71
N LEU A 438 1.32 15.20 9.59
CA LEU A 438 1.87 13.90 9.19
C LEU A 438 0.86 12.93 8.56
N HIS A 439 -0.42 13.08 8.87
CA HIS A 439 -1.50 12.19 8.44
C HIS A 439 -2.63 12.95 7.74
N ASN A 440 -2.28 13.97 6.94
CA ASN A 440 -3.21 14.62 6.03
C ASN A 440 -3.80 13.59 5.04
N VAL A 441 -5.04 13.86 4.59
CA VAL A 441 -5.68 13.12 3.50
C VAL A 441 -5.24 13.78 2.20
N VAL A 442 -4.34 13.14 1.47
CA VAL A 442 -3.66 13.69 0.29
C VAL A 442 -3.83 12.81 -0.95
N ASP A 443 -4.35 11.60 -0.78
CA ASP A 443 -4.65 10.66 -1.85
C ASP A 443 -6.05 10.06 -1.62
N HIS A 444 -6.61 9.45 -2.65
CA HIS A 444 -7.70 8.49 -2.48
C HIS A 444 -7.45 7.18 -3.26
N TYR A 445 -8.11 6.12 -2.83
CA TYR A 445 -7.92 4.78 -3.40
C TYR A 445 -8.65 4.62 -4.72
N LEU A 446 -7.94 4.25 -5.78
CA LEU A 446 -8.53 3.80 -7.03
C LEU A 446 -8.69 2.28 -7.02
N ARG A 447 -9.93 1.84 -7.26
CA ARG A 447 -10.27 0.42 -7.34
C ARG A 447 -9.59 -0.19 -8.58
N HIS A 448 -8.66 -1.15 -8.49
CA HIS A 448 -8.08 -1.85 -7.33
C HIS A 448 -6.54 -1.69 -7.27
N ARG A 449 -6.01 -1.40 -6.06
CA ARG A 449 -4.58 -1.30 -5.70
C ARG A 449 -3.84 -0.14 -6.37
N SER A 450 -4.59 0.88 -6.73
CA SER A 450 -4.08 2.12 -7.30
C SER A 450 -4.54 3.29 -6.45
N SER A 451 -3.98 4.45 -6.72
CA SER A 451 -4.35 5.70 -6.08
C SER A 451 -4.10 6.84 -7.04
N GLU A 452 -4.71 7.95 -6.73
CA GLU A 452 -4.37 9.24 -7.31
C GLU A 452 -4.40 10.30 -6.21
N PRO A 453 -3.69 11.43 -6.41
CA PRO A 453 -3.77 12.55 -5.50
C PRO A 453 -5.23 12.92 -5.25
N ARG A 454 -5.56 13.21 -3.99
CA ARG A 454 -6.88 13.71 -3.63
C ARG A 454 -6.99 15.13 -4.20
N PRO A 455 -7.99 15.43 -5.04
CA PRO A 455 -8.27 16.79 -5.47
C PRO A 455 -8.35 17.75 -4.28
N SER A 456 -7.86 18.98 -4.47
CA SER A 456 -7.94 20.03 -3.46
C SER A 456 -8.83 21.15 -4.00
N ASP A 457 -10.14 20.97 -3.91
CA ASP A 457 -11.14 21.89 -4.46
C ASP A 457 -11.81 22.79 -3.39
N GLY A 458 -11.59 22.54 -2.11
CA GLY A 458 -12.03 23.44 -1.06
C GLY A 458 -12.15 22.78 0.31
N THR A 459 -13.40 22.64 0.76
CA THR A 459 -13.69 21.98 2.03
C THR A 459 -13.67 20.49 1.77
N LEU A 460 -12.98 19.71 2.62
CA LEU A 460 -12.94 18.26 2.45
C LEU A 460 -14.34 17.68 2.29
N ASP A 461 -14.48 16.73 1.38
CA ASP A 461 -15.68 15.91 1.30
C ASP A 461 -15.73 14.89 2.44
N LEU A 462 -16.94 14.41 2.72
CA LEU A 462 -17.15 13.28 3.61
C LEU A 462 -16.83 11.98 2.89
N GLY A 463 -16.14 11.07 3.56
CA GLY A 463 -15.78 9.76 3.05
C GLY A 463 -14.39 9.70 2.44
N ALA A 464 -14.13 8.58 1.77
CA ALA A 464 -12.81 8.23 1.23
C ALA A 464 -12.46 8.95 -0.07
N TYR A 465 -13.43 9.45 -0.82
CA TYR A 465 -13.25 10.13 -2.10
C TYR A 465 -13.45 11.63 -1.95
N GLU A 466 -12.72 12.43 -2.73
CA GLU A 466 -13.13 13.81 -3.02
C GLU A 466 -13.81 13.76 -4.38
N PHE A 467 -14.99 14.37 -4.47
CA PHE A 467 -15.61 14.73 -5.71
C PHE A 467 -14.69 15.71 -6.44
N SER A 468 -14.55 15.53 -7.75
CA SER A 468 -13.96 16.54 -8.60
C SER A 468 -14.88 16.77 -9.78
N ASN A 469 -15.14 18.03 -10.11
CA ASN A 469 -16.10 18.41 -11.15
C ASN A 469 -15.56 18.20 -12.59
N GLY A 470 -14.49 17.41 -12.76
CA GLY A 470 -13.84 17.17 -14.05
C GLY A 470 -13.16 15.81 -14.13
N ALA A 471 -13.28 15.13 -15.28
CA ALA A 471 -12.42 13.99 -15.63
C ALA A 471 -10.93 14.39 -15.51
N PRO A 472 -9.99 13.48 -15.23
CA PRO A 472 -8.56 13.83 -15.20
C PRO A 472 -8.14 14.55 -16.48
N VAL A 473 -7.22 15.52 -16.39
CA VAL A 473 -6.65 16.14 -17.60
C VAL A 473 -6.07 15.03 -18.48
N ALA A 474 -6.34 15.09 -19.78
CA ALA A 474 -5.85 14.11 -20.76
C ALA A 474 -5.47 14.82 -22.07
N ILE A 475 -4.24 14.63 -22.54
CA ILE A 475 -3.77 15.17 -23.82
C ILE A 475 -4.31 14.30 -24.97
N GLU A 476 -5.22 14.87 -25.75
CA GLU A 476 -5.89 14.21 -26.88
C GLU A 476 -5.01 14.16 -28.13
N THR A 477 -4.08 15.09 -28.28
CA THR A 477 -3.16 15.09 -29.41
C THR A 477 -2.33 13.81 -29.44
N ILE A 478 -2.43 13.04 -30.51
CA ILE A 478 -1.67 11.80 -30.72
C ILE A 478 -0.61 11.95 -31.82
N GLU A 479 -0.77 12.93 -32.71
CA GLU A 479 0.15 13.19 -33.82
C GLU A 479 0.28 14.69 -34.09
N ILE A 480 1.48 15.12 -34.49
CA ILE A 480 1.75 16.49 -34.92
C ILE A 480 2.05 16.45 -36.43
N PRO A 481 1.39 17.29 -37.27
CA PRO A 481 1.68 17.33 -38.69
C PRO A 481 3.14 17.64 -38.99
N ILE A 482 3.66 17.06 -40.09
CA ILE A 482 5.01 17.34 -40.56
C ILE A 482 5.17 18.84 -40.83
N ALA A 483 6.16 19.46 -40.18
CA ALA A 483 6.54 20.83 -40.43
C ALA A 483 7.53 20.91 -41.60
N LYS A 484 7.49 22.02 -42.35
CA LYS A 484 8.37 22.24 -43.50
C LYS A 484 9.48 23.21 -43.11
N TRP A 485 10.72 22.84 -43.43
CA TRP A 485 11.90 23.64 -43.13
C TRP A 485 11.77 25.08 -43.64
N GLY A 486 12.08 26.06 -42.78
CA GLY A 486 12.03 27.49 -43.08
C GLY A 486 10.62 28.09 -43.27
N ARG A 487 9.55 27.28 -43.20
CA ARG A 487 8.15 27.73 -43.35
C ARG A 487 7.50 27.93 -41.99
N HIS A 488 6.52 28.82 -41.96
CA HIS A 488 5.73 29.03 -40.76
C HIS A 488 4.89 27.78 -40.48
N PHE A 489 4.98 27.28 -39.26
CA PHE A 489 4.20 26.18 -38.73
C PHE A 489 3.32 26.70 -37.59
N ARG A 490 2.10 26.18 -37.50
CA ARG A 490 1.21 26.38 -36.36
C ARG A 490 0.35 25.13 -36.19
N HIS A 491 0.36 24.57 -35.00
CA HIS A 491 -0.50 23.47 -34.59
C HIS A 491 -0.85 23.65 -33.12
N THR A 492 -2.13 23.52 -32.78
CA THR A 492 -2.59 23.68 -31.39
C THR A 492 -2.82 22.29 -30.82
N LEU A 493 -2.18 22.02 -29.69
CA LEU A 493 -2.38 20.80 -28.92
C LEU A 493 -3.76 20.84 -28.24
N ALA A 494 -4.38 19.67 -28.09
CA ALA A 494 -5.69 19.51 -27.48
C ALA A 494 -5.58 18.67 -26.22
N ALA A 495 -6.32 19.05 -25.19
CA ALA A 495 -6.53 18.29 -23.98
C ALA A 495 -8.01 18.36 -23.58
N SER A 496 -8.46 17.38 -22.81
CA SER A 496 -9.76 17.32 -22.15
C SER A 496 -9.59 17.10 -20.65
N GLY A 497 -10.69 17.10 -19.88
CA GLY A 497 -10.65 16.96 -18.43
C GLY A 497 -10.25 18.23 -17.69
N GLY A 498 -10.04 18.12 -16.38
CA GLY A 498 -9.89 19.21 -15.44
C GLY A 498 -11.06 20.19 -15.51
N SER A 499 -10.76 21.44 -15.20
CA SER A 499 -11.63 22.62 -15.30
C SER A 499 -11.93 23.06 -16.75
N GLY A 500 -11.32 22.41 -17.75
CA GLY A 500 -11.40 22.81 -19.16
C GLY A 500 -10.44 23.94 -19.57
N ALA A 501 -9.59 24.43 -18.66
CA ALA A 501 -8.49 25.34 -18.95
C ALA A 501 -7.14 24.66 -18.68
N TYR A 502 -6.09 24.98 -19.45
CA TYR A 502 -4.80 24.27 -19.36
C TYR A 502 -3.59 25.21 -19.45
N THR A 503 -2.58 24.94 -18.62
CA THR A 503 -1.21 25.47 -18.76
C THR A 503 -0.33 24.42 -19.43
N TRP A 504 0.40 24.81 -20.47
CA TRP A 504 1.20 23.92 -21.31
C TRP A 504 2.70 24.14 -21.12
N SER A 505 3.47 23.06 -21.03
CA SER A 505 4.94 23.13 -20.92
C SER A 505 5.67 21.94 -21.56
N ILE A 506 6.95 22.12 -21.87
CA ILE A 506 7.85 21.02 -22.28
C ILE A 506 8.64 20.59 -21.06
N VAL A 507 8.46 19.35 -20.62
CA VAL A 507 9.07 18.81 -19.40
C VAL A 507 10.28 17.93 -19.69
N GLU A 508 10.37 17.36 -20.90
CA GLU A 508 11.51 16.58 -21.36
C GLU A 508 11.77 16.78 -22.86
N GLY A 509 13.04 16.71 -23.27
CA GLY A 509 13.46 16.93 -24.65
C GLY A 509 13.46 18.41 -25.04
N ALA A 510 13.45 18.68 -26.34
CA ALA A 510 13.45 20.04 -26.86
C ALA A 510 12.75 20.12 -28.22
N LEU A 511 12.05 21.22 -28.45
CA LEU A 511 11.50 21.55 -29.76
C LEU A 511 12.62 21.83 -30.78
N PRO A 512 12.37 21.62 -32.09
CA PRO A 512 13.28 22.07 -33.13
C PRO A 512 13.57 23.56 -33.00
N SER A 513 14.83 23.98 -33.16
CA SER A 513 15.20 25.40 -33.10
C SER A 513 14.32 26.24 -34.02
N GLY A 514 13.77 27.32 -33.49
CA GLY A 514 12.84 28.22 -34.20
C GLY A 514 11.37 27.84 -34.09
N LEU A 515 11.01 26.78 -33.37
CA LEU A 515 9.65 26.52 -32.89
C LEU A 515 9.55 26.76 -31.37
N TRP A 516 8.35 27.13 -30.92
CA TRP A 516 8.04 27.36 -29.50
C TRP A 516 6.61 26.95 -29.19
N LEU A 517 6.38 26.52 -27.94
CA LEU A 517 5.07 26.22 -27.37
C LEU A 517 4.56 27.45 -26.62
N ASP A 518 3.33 27.87 -26.92
CA ASP A 518 2.62 28.87 -26.14
C ASP A 518 2.00 28.22 -24.90
N GLY A 519 2.42 28.64 -23.71
CA GLY A 519 2.04 28.00 -22.45
C GLY A 519 0.58 28.19 -22.03
N GLN A 520 -0.18 29.08 -22.69
CA GLN A 520 -1.59 29.34 -22.34
C GLN A 520 -2.55 28.76 -23.37
N THR A 521 -2.13 28.71 -24.63
CA THR A 521 -2.98 28.26 -25.74
C THR A 521 -2.62 26.87 -26.25
N GLY A 522 -1.51 26.29 -25.82
CA GLY A 522 -1.00 25.01 -26.35
C GLY A 522 -0.56 25.10 -27.82
N SER A 523 -0.38 26.31 -28.36
CA SER A 523 -0.02 26.53 -29.77
C SER A 523 1.47 26.32 -30.00
N LEU A 524 1.85 25.22 -30.65
CA LEU A 524 3.18 24.99 -31.21
C LEU A 524 3.33 25.79 -32.52
N HIS A 525 4.24 26.77 -32.56
CA HIS A 525 4.38 27.63 -33.72
C HIS A 525 5.80 28.15 -33.96
N GLY A 526 6.05 28.65 -35.17
CA GLY A 526 7.32 29.26 -35.55
C GLY A 526 7.85 28.79 -36.91
N LYS A 527 9.17 28.90 -37.11
CA LYS A 527 9.87 28.45 -38.32
C LYS A 527 11.08 27.60 -37.93
N ALA A 528 11.00 26.30 -38.17
CA ALA A 528 12.11 25.39 -37.90
C ALA A 528 13.32 25.69 -38.80
N ILE A 529 14.49 25.86 -38.20
CA ILE A 529 15.74 26.18 -38.92
C ILE A 529 16.64 24.96 -39.18
N ARG A 530 16.30 23.81 -38.60
CA ARG A 530 16.98 22.52 -38.82
C ARG A 530 15.98 21.46 -39.26
N ARG A 531 16.46 20.46 -40.00
CA ARG A 531 15.69 19.27 -40.46
C ARG A 531 15.98 18.07 -39.57
N GLY A 532 15.05 17.12 -39.49
CA GLY A 532 15.16 15.93 -38.64
C GLY A 532 13.86 15.55 -37.96
N ASP A 533 13.96 14.65 -37.00
CA ASP A 533 12.87 14.25 -36.11
C ASP A 533 13.22 14.67 -34.68
N TRP A 534 12.23 15.21 -33.96
CA TRP A 534 12.36 15.62 -32.56
C TRP A 534 11.27 14.98 -31.75
N THR A 535 11.66 14.37 -30.64
CA THR A 535 10.75 13.84 -29.63
C THR A 535 10.87 14.69 -28.37
N PHE A 536 9.73 15.02 -27.78
CA PHE A 536 9.63 15.82 -26.56
C PHE A 536 8.40 15.38 -25.76
N THR A 537 8.45 15.58 -24.45
CA THR A 537 7.30 15.33 -23.57
C THR A 537 6.65 16.65 -23.23
N VAL A 538 5.36 16.76 -23.55
CA VAL A 538 4.54 17.94 -23.23
C VAL A 538 3.66 17.62 -22.02
N ARG A 539 3.47 18.62 -21.15
CA ARG A 539 2.52 18.57 -20.03
C ARG A 539 1.37 19.55 -20.27
N ALA A 540 0.14 19.09 -20.04
CA ALA A 540 -1.04 19.93 -19.88
C ALA A 540 -1.48 19.84 -18.41
N GLU A 541 -1.53 20.98 -17.72
CA GLU A 541 -1.87 21.07 -16.30
C GLU A 541 -3.11 21.93 -16.11
N ASP A 542 -4.04 21.50 -15.27
CA ASP A 542 -5.17 22.31 -14.84
C ASP A 542 -4.69 23.45 -13.91
N PRO A 543 -4.87 24.73 -14.25
CA PRO A 543 -4.42 25.82 -13.40
C PRO A 543 -5.20 25.93 -12.07
N SER A 544 -6.37 25.27 -11.96
CA SER A 544 -7.13 25.19 -10.71
C SER A 544 -6.72 24.02 -9.81
N ASP A 545 -6.05 23.02 -10.37
CA ASP A 545 -5.49 21.88 -9.64
C ASP A 545 -4.14 21.47 -10.25
N PRO A 546 -3.00 21.92 -9.69
CA PRO A 546 -1.67 21.62 -10.24
C PRO A 546 -1.31 20.13 -10.19
N PHE A 547 -2.09 19.30 -9.48
CA PHE A 547 -1.94 17.85 -9.45
C PHE A 547 -2.77 17.14 -10.52
N SER A 548 -3.72 17.83 -11.15
CA SER A 548 -4.48 17.34 -12.30
C SER A 548 -3.76 17.73 -13.59
N PHE A 549 -2.98 16.80 -14.13
CA PHE A 549 -2.22 17.00 -15.37
C PHE A 549 -2.06 15.69 -16.15
N ASP A 550 -1.75 15.81 -17.43
CA ASP A 550 -1.25 14.70 -18.24
C ASP A 550 0.07 15.08 -18.91
N GLU A 551 0.93 14.08 -19.08
CA GLU A 551 2.21 14.18 -19.75
C GLU A 551 2.26 13.19 -20.90
N LYS A 552 2.55 13.69 -22.11
CA LYS A 552 2.55 12.86 -23.31
C LYS A 552 3.77 13.11 -24.16
N GLN A 553 4.45 12.04 -24.52
CA GLN A 553 5.53 12.09 -25.50
C GLN A 553 4.95 12.28 -26.90
N LEU A 554 5.38 13.33 -27.59
CA LEU A 554 5.01 13.64 -28.97
C LEU A 554 6.27 13.77 -29.84
N SER A 555 6.10 13.62 -31.14
CA SER A 555 7.16 13.79 -32.12
C SER A 555 6.77 14.76 -33.24
N ILE A 556 7.72 15.54 -33.73
CA ILE A 556 7.58 16.38 -34.92
C ILE A 556 8.72 16.15 -35.91
N SER A 557 8.38 15.92 -37.17
CA SER A 557 9.32 15.78 -38.28
C SER A 557 9.40 17.08 -39.08
N ILE A 558 10.63 17.52 -39.39
CA ILE A 558 10.90 18.69 -40.22
C ILE A 558 11.49 18.27 -41.57
N HIS A 559 10.67 18.34 -42.62
CA HIS A 559 11.04 17.94 -43.98
C HIS A 559 11.38 19.13 -44.87
N LEU A 560 12.12 18.86 -45.96
CA LEU A 560 12.28 19.83 -47.03
C LEU A 560 10.93 20.16 -47.68
N TYR A 561 10.74 21.42 -48.02
CA TYR A 561 9.65 21.82 -48.90
C TYR A 561 10.01 21.41 -50.34
N PRO A 562 9.30 20.49 -51.00
CA PRO A 562 9.51 20.25 -52.42
C PRO A 562 9.03 21.49 -53.19
N GLY A 563 9.97 22.36 -53.59
CA GLY A 563 9.65 23.58 -54.32
C GLY A 563 10.59 24.78 -54.14
N SER A 564 11.71 24.67 -53.41
CA SER A 564 12.75 25.70 -53.42
C SER A 564 14.07 25.09 -53.88
N GLY A 565 14.28 25.07 -55.19
CA GLY A 565 15.62 24.96 -55.75
C GLY A 565 16.39 26.24 -55.45
N PHE A 566 17.39 26.11 -54.59
CA PHE A 566 18.65 26.85 -54.65
C PHE A 566 19.75 25.88 -54.25
#